data_AF-A0A3A6M4Y5-F1
#
_entry.id   AF-A0A3A6M4Y5-F1
#
_cell.length_a   1.000
_cell.length_b   1.000
_cell.length_c   1.000
_cell.angle_alpha   90.00
_cell.angle_beta   90.00
_cell.angle_gamma   90.00
#
_symmetry.space_group_name_H-M   'P 1'
#
loop_
_entity.id
_entity.type
_entity.pdbx_description
1 polymer ?
#
loop_
_entity_poly.entity_id
_entity_poly.type
_entity_poly.pdbx_seq_one_letter_code
_entity_poly.pdbx_strand_id
1 'polypeptide(L)'
;MKKFFSKIAQRAFALAISIMVVTNTFAQGAAGIDAASSELATYMDPLGNMMMILGGLVGLVGAVRVYLKWNSGDQDVQKAVMGWMGSCIFLVVSGVVVKAFFGI
;
A
#
# COMPACT_ATOMS: atom_id res chain seq x y z
N MET A 1 24.66 56.72 10.27
CA MET A 1 23.56 56.43 9.32
C MET A 1 23.70 55.08 8.57
N LYS A 2 24.87 54.73 8.00
CA LYS A 2 25.03 53.45 7.25
C LYS A 2 24.69 52.17 8.02
N LYS A 3 25.04 52.08 9.32
CA LYS A 3 24.72 50.92 10.19
C LYS A 3 23.22 50.77 10.53
N PHE A 4 22.43 51.84 10.39
CA PHE A 4 20.99 51.79 10.65
C PHE A 4 20.24 51.23 9.42
N PHE A 5 20.61 51.69 8.22
CA PHE A 5 20.09 51.17 6.96
C PHE A 5 20.43 49.69 6.72
N SER A 6 21.62 49.21 7.11
CA SER A 6 21.96 47.78 6.95
C SER A 6 21.14 46.87 7.85
N LYS A 7 20.78 47.33 9.07
CA LYS A 7 19.93 46.55 9.98
C LYS A 7 18.48 46.47 9.50
N ILE A 8 17.97 47.53 8.86
CA ILE A 8 16.65 47.53 8.22
C ILE A 8 16.65 46.59 7.01
N ALA A 9 17.69 46.64 6.17
CA ALA A 9 17.84 45.73 5.04
C ALA A 9 17.93 44.25 5.47
N GLN A 10 18.70 43.94 6.53
CA GLN A 10 18.75 42.57 7.08
C GLN A 10 17.40 42.09 7.62
N ARG A 11 16.62 42.97 8.27
CA ARG A 11 15.29 42.61 8.77
C ARG A 11 14.28 42.41 7.64
N ALA A 12 14.32 43.24 6.60
CA ALA A 12 13.49 43.08 5.41
C ALA A 12 13.81 41.77 4.66
N PHE A 13 15.09 41.42 4.57
CA PHE A 13 15.53 40.16 3.96
C PHE A 13 15.09 38.94 4.79
N ALA A 14 15.20 39.01 6.13
CA ALA A 14 14.70 37.95 7.01
C ALA A 14 13.17 37.75 6.90
N LEU A 15 12.40 38.85 6.78
CA LEU A 15 10.96 38.80 6.54
C LEU A 15 10.59 38.23 5.17
N ALA A 16 11.35 38.55 4.13
CA ALA A 16 11.14 37.97 2.80
C ALA A 16 11.36 36.46 2.79
N ILE A 17 12.40 35.98 3.49
CA ILE A 17 12.67 34.55 3.65
C ILE A 17 11.53 33.87 4.44
N SER A 18 11.06 34.48 5.53
CA SER A 18 9.99 33.86 6.33
C SER A 18 8.67 33.74 5.56
N ILE A 19 8.34 34.70 4.67
CA ILE A 19 7.15 34.63 3.82
C ILE A 19 7.28 33.52 2.76
N MET A 20 8.47 33.34 2.17
CA MET A 20 8.72 32.25 1.22
C MET A 20 8.63 30.86 1.88
N VAL A 21 9.11 30.70 3.12
CA VAL A 21 9.01 29.41 3.82
C VAL A 21 7.55 29.05 4.11
N VAL A 22 6.73 30.02 4.55
CA VAL A 22 5.31 29.81 4.87
C VAL A 22 4.48 29.42 3.64
N THR A 23 4.75 30.03 2.48
CA THR A 23 4.04 29.68 1.24
C THR A 23 4.34 28.27 0.75
N ASN A 24 5.57 27.77 0.93
CA ASN A 24 5.92 26.38 0.61
C ASN A 24 5.21 25.37 1.53
N THR A 25 5.05 25.68 2.82
CA THR A 25 4.34 24.78 3.76
C THR A 25 2.84 24.70 3.48
N PHE A 26 2.21 25.79 3.01
CA PHE A 26 0.80 25.76 2.62
C PHE A 26 0.56 25.04 1.28
N ALA A 27 1.55 25.04 0.37
CA ALA A 27 1.48 24.31 -0.90
C ALA A 27 1.63 22.78 -0.73
N GLN A 28 2.22 22.30 0.38
CA GLN A 28 2.40 20.88 0.67
C GLN A 28 1.13 20.16 1.16
N GLY A 29 0.06 20.86 1.52
CA GLY A 29 -1.12 20.22 2.12
C GLY A 29 -1.82 19.22 1.19
N ALA A 30 -2.30 19.69 0.03
CA ALA A 30 -2.94 18.82 -0.97
C ALA A 30 -1.90 18.16 -1.89
N ALA A 31 -0.90 18.92 -2.36
CA ALA A 31 0.13 18.40 -3.26
C ALA A 31 1.04 17.36 -2.59
N GLY A 32 1.27 17.45 -1.28
CA GLY A 32 2.01 16.44 -0.52
C GLY A 32 1.22 15.15 -0.31
N ILE A 33 -0.11 15.24 -0.14
CA ILE A 33 -1.01 14.07 -0.08
C ILE A 33 -1.06 13.38 -1.45
N ASP A 34 -1.17 14.14 -2.54
CA ASP A 34 -1.16 13.60 -3.90
C ASP A 34 0.18 12.95 -4.24
N ALA A 35 1.30 13.58 -3.86
CA ALA A 35 2.64 13.02 -4.04
C ALA A 35 2.84 11.72 -3.23
N ALA A 36 2.42 11.70 -1.96
CA ALA A 36 2.51 10.50 -1.12
C ALA A 36 1.62 9.37 -1.63
N SER A 37 0.43 9.69 -2.17
CA SER A 37 -0.47 8.70 -2.76
C SER A 37 0.10 8.10 -4.04
N SER A 38 0.75 8.91 -4.88
CA SER A 38 1.44 8.43 -6.09
C SER A 38 2.63 7.52 -5.75
N GLU A 39 3.37 7.83 -4.68
CA GLU A 39 4.48 7.01 -4.21
C GLU A 39 3.98 5.68 -3.63
N LEU A 40 2.88 5.69 -2.87
CA LEU A 40 2.21 4.48 -2.40
C LEU A 40 1.74 3.59 -3.56
N ALA A 41 1.18 4.17 -4.63
CA ALA A 41 0.72 3.45 -5.80
C ALA A 41 1.85 2.66 -6.48
N THR A 42 3.06 3.21 -6.57
CA THR A 42 4.24 2.50 -7.11
C THR A 42 4.63 1.25 -6.33
N TYR A 43 4.26 1.15 -5.05
CA TYR A 43 4.51 -0.05 -4.23
C TYR A 43 3.39 -1.09 -4.31
N MET A 44 2.18 -0.73 -4.77
CA MET A 44 1.04 -1.64 -4.77
C MET A 44 1.21 -2.83 -5.73
N ASP A 45 1.79 -2.63 -6.91
CA ASP A 45 2.05 -3.70 -7.87
C ASP A 45 3.04 -4.76 -7.37
N PRO A 46 4.25 -4.41 -6.90
CA PRO A 46 5.18 -5.40 -6.36
C PRO A 46 4.63 -6.10 -5.10
N LEU A 47 3.89 -5.39 -4.23
CA LEU A 47 3.22 -5.99 -3.09
C LEU A 47 2.12 -6.98 -3.51
N GLY A 48 1.33 -6.63 -4.54
CA GLY A 48 0.31 -7.51 -5.11
C GLY A 48 0.89 -8.81 -5.67
N ASN A 49 2.03 -8.73 -6.36
CA ASN A 49 2.74 -9.91 -6.87
C ASN A 49 3.26 -10.79 -5.72
N MET A 50 3.84 -10.19 -4.66
CA MET A 50 4.28 -10.94 -3.49
C MET A 50 3.11 -11.65 -2.78
N MET A 51 1.98 -10.97 -2.63
CA MET A 51 0.77 -11.54 -2.03
C MET A 51 0.24 -12.72 -2.83
N MET A 52 0.27 -12.65 -4.16
CA MET A 52 -0.16 -13.75 -5.03
C MET A 52 0.77 -14.97 -4.89
N ILE A 53 2.08 -14.75 -4.78
CA ILE A 53 3.06 -15.83 -4.55
C ILE A 53 2.81 -16.50 -3.20
N LEU A 54 2.60 -15.72 -2.13
CA LEU A 54 2.29 -16.24 -0.80
C LEU A 54 0.95 -16.99 -0.78
N GLY A 55 -0.08 -16.45 -1.45
CA GLY A 55 -1.37 -17.10 -1.61
C GLY A 55 -1.28 -18.46 -2.31
N GLY A 56 -0.46 -18.56 -3.37
CA GLY A 56 -0.18 -19.82 -4.05
C GLY A 56 0.53 -20.84 -3.15
N LEU A 57 1.51 -20.40 -2.35
CA LEU A 57 2.22 -21.23 -1.38
C LEU A 57 1.28 -21.81 -0.32
N VAL A 58 0.44 -20.96 0.29
CA VAL A 58 -0.53 -21.41 1.30
C VAL A 58 -1.61 -22.30 0.67
N GLY A 59 -2.03 -22.00 -0.56
CA GLY A 59 -2.96 -22.83 -1.33
C GLY A 59 -2.44 -24.25 -1.57
N LEU A 60 -1.15 -24.39 -1.92
CA LEU A 60 -0.49 -25.69 -2.08
C LEU A 60 -0.43 -26.47 -0.77
N VAL A 61 -0.10 -25.81 0.35
CA VAL A 61 -0.10 -26.46 1.67
C VAL A 61 -1.50 -26.96 2.04
N GLY A 62 -2.55 -26.19 1.75
CA GLY A 62 -3.94 -26.61 1.91
C GLY A 62 -4.29 -27.83 1.07
N ALA A 63 -3.84 -27.88 -0.19
CA ALA A 63 -4.06 -29.00 -1.10
C ALA A 63 -3.41 -30.29 -0.57
N VAL A 64 -2.19 -30.21 -0.04
CA VAL A 64 -1.51 -31.34 0.59
C VAL A 64 -2.32 -31.88 1.78
N ARG A 65 -2.89 -31.01 2.63
CA ARG A 65 -3.73 -31.46 3.75
C ARG A 65 -5.00 -32.18 3.29
N VAL A 66 -5.65 -31.67 2.24
CA VAL A 66 -6.83 -32.31 1.65
C VAL A 66 -6.46 -33.68 1.08
N TYR A 67 -5.35 -33.78 0.37
CA TYR A 67 -4.82 -35.05 -0.16
C TYR A 67 -4.55 -36.06 0.96
N LEU A 68 -3.93 -35.65 2.06
CA LEU A 68 -3.68 -36.53 3.20
C LEU A 68 -4.98 -37.07 3.80
N LYS A 69 -5.99 -36.20 4.01
CA LYS A 69 -7.33 -36.62 4.48
C LYS A 69 -8.00 -37.60 3.51
N TRP A 70 -7.85 -37.36 2.21
CA TRP A 70 -8.44 -38.22 1.17
C TRP A 70 -7.85 -39.63 1.22
N ASN A 71 -6.52 -39.73 1.35
CA ASN A 71 -5.84 -41.02 1.42
C ASN A 71 -6.05 -41.75 2.77
N SER A 72 -6.34 -41.02 3.85
CA SER A 72 -6.63 -41.64 5.15
C SER A 72 -8.08 -42.15 5.28
N GLY A 73 -8.93 -41.96 4.26
CA GLY A 73 -10.34 -42.36 4.32
C GLY A 73 -11.17 -41.57 5.32
N ASP A 74 -10.77 -40.34 5.64
CA ASP A 74 -11.47 -39.48 6.59
C ASP A 74 -12.84 -39.07 6.04
N GLN A 75 -13.90 -39.10 6.87
CA GLN A 75 -15.24 -38.69 6.46
C GLN A 75 -15.34 -37.18 6.19
N ASP A 76 -14.42 -36.39 6.75
CA ASP A 76 -14.38 -34.94 6.58
C ASP A 76 -13.73 -34.47 5.26
N VAL A 77 -13.38 -35.39 4.36
CA VAL A 77 -12.70 -35.04 3.09
C VAL A 77 -13.53 -34.08 2.25
N GLN A 78 -14.83 -34.34 2.06
CA GLN A 78 -15.69 -33.43 1.29
C GLN A 78 -15.73 -32.03 1.91
N LYS A 79 -15.82 -31.94 3.25
CA LYS A 79 -15.81 -30.67 3.96
C LYS A 79 -14.47 -29.94 3.82
N ALA A 80 -13.36 -30.67 3.91
CA ALA A 80 -12.01 -30.12 3.73
C ALA A 80 -11.79 -29.62 2.29
N VAL A 81 -12.22 -30.38 1.28
CA VAL A 81 -12.15 -29.99 -0.14
C VAL A 81 -12.96 -28.73 -0.40
N MET A 82 -14.21 -28.68 0.07
CA MET A 82 -15.07 -27.50 -0.11
C MET A 82 -14.50 -26.25 0.59
N GLY A 83 -13.99 -26.40 1.82
CA GLY A 83 -13.36 -25.30 2.55
C GLY A 83 -12.08 -24.78 1.87
N TRP A 84 -11.25 -25.69 1.35
CA TRP A 84 -10.04 -25.34 0.59
C TRP A 84 -10.38 -24.65 -0.74
N MET A 85 -11.28 -25.22 -1.54
CA MET A 85 -11.72 -24.62 -2.81
C MET A 85 -12.34 -23.24 -2.62
N GLY A 86 -13.19 -23.07 -1.61
CA GLY A 86 -13.77 -21.77 -1.28
C GLY A 86 -12.71 -20.74 -0.88
N SER A 87 -11.71 -21.16 -0.10
CA SER A 87 -10.59 -20.29 0.30
C SER A 87 -9.72 -19.88 -0.91
N CYS A 88 -9.47 -20.78 -1.85
CA CYS A 88 -8.73 -20.48 -3.08
C CYS A 88 -9.47 -19.48 -3.97
N ILE A 89 -10.78 -19.65 -4.16
CA ILE A 89 -11.61 -18.72 -4.93
C ILE A 89 -11.60 -17.34 -4.26
N PHE A 90 -11.78 -17.29 -2.94
CA PHE A 90 -11.74 -16.03 -2.19
C PHE A 90 -10.40 -15.29 -2.36
N LEU A 91 -9.27 -16.00 -2.31
CA LEU A 91 -7.95 -15.42 -2.53
C LEU A 91 -7.80 -14.79 -3.92
N VAL A 92 -8.29 -15.47 -4.97
CA VAL A 92 -8.24 -14.94 -6.34
C VAL A 92 -9.15 -13.71 -6.48
N VAL A 93 -10.39 -13.80 -5.99
CA VAL A 93 -11.37 -12.71 -6.09
C VAL A 93 -10.93 -11.49 -5.30
N SER A 94 -10.43 -11.67 -4.07
CA SER A 94 -9.90 -10.56 -3.27
C SER A 94 -8.73 -9.86 -3.95
N GLY A 95 -7.86 -10.59 -4.65
CA GLY A 95 -6.80 -9.99 -5.46
C GLY A 95 -7.33 -9.08 -6.57
N VAL A 96 -8.42 -9.48 -7.26
CA VAL A 96 -9.08 -8.65 -8.28
C VAL A 96 -9.75 -7.43 -7.66
N VAL A 97 -10.44 -7.61 -6.53
CA VAL A 97 -11.13 -6.53 -5.82
C VAL A 97 -10.15 -5.46 -5.35
N VAL A 98 -9.01 -5.85 -4.78
CA VAL A 98 -7.97 -4.90 -4.36
C VAL A 98 -7.45 -4.10 -5.55
N LYS A 99 -7.11 -4.75 -6.66
CA LYS A 99 -6.67 -4.05 -7.89
C LYS A 99 -7.72 -3.05 -8.39
N ALA A 100 -8.99 -3.45 -8.40
CA ALA A 100 -10.10 -2.59 -8.78
C ALA A 100 -10.26 -1.36 -7.87
N PHE A 101 -10.04 -1.48 -6.55
CA PHE A 101 -10.08 -0.33 -5.63
C PHE A 101 -8.96 0.69 -5.87
N PHE A 102 -7.78 0.23 -6.32
CA PHE A 102 -6.64 1.09 -6.61
C PHE A 102 -6.58 1.58 -8.07
N GLY A 103 -7.57 1.22 -8.89
CA GLY A 103 -7.67 1.67 -10.28
C GLY A 103 -6.63 1.04 -11.22
N ILE A 104 -6.13 -0.14 -10.87
CA ILE A 104 -5.14 -0.93 -11.65
C ILE A 104 -5.84 -2.12 -12.32
#